data_AF-A0A2V6PJY9-F1
#
_entry.id   AF-A0A2V6PJY9-F1
#
_cell.length_a   1.000
_cell.length_b   1.000
_cell.length_c   1.000
_cell.angle_alpha   90.00
_cell.angle_beta   90.00
_cell.angle_gamma   90.00
#
_symmetry.space_group_name_H-M   'P 1'
#
loop_
_entity.id
_entity.type
_entity.pdbx_description
1 polymer ?
#
loop_
_entity_poly.entity_id
_entity_poly.type
_entity_poly.pdbx_seq_one_letter_code
_entity_poly.pdbx_strand_id
1 'polypeptide(L)'
;MDAAWQDEEFLRHVFDETRVVRKPLTGIIAGYHVLPYILVGPEHEHPHRSVEVRGRIRVSPRLIVAPGRDGPTYGELFGDRELMDHRLVARMFSFRYASRVALESEELRIRRQERDTSGHLERVLDELTQREIVNTGVIESPDVRFYPVSIDRFIREILDQEFRE
;
A
#
# COMPACT_ATOMS: atom_id res chain seq x y z
N MET A 1 -11.19 -28.40 -0.80
CA MET A 1 -11.36 -27.22 0.08
C MET A 1 -9.96 -26.61 0.22
N ASP A 2 -9.41 -25.96 -0.81
CA ASP A 2 -7.95 -25.75 -0.82
C ASP A 2 -7.49 -24.40 -1.37
N ALA A 3 -8.10 -23.89 -2.46
CA ALA A 3 -7.66 -22.64 -3.08
C ALA A 3 -7.82 -21.39 -2.18
N ALA A 4 -8.96 -21.29 -1.46
CA ALA A 4 -9.23 -20.12 -0.61
C ALA A 4 -8.29 -20.03 0.61
N TRP A 5 -7.87 -21.18 1.16
CA TRP A 5 -6.94 -21.25 2.28
C TRP A 5 -5.50 -20.92 1.84
N GLN A 6 -5.08 -21.44 0.69
CA GLN A 6 -3.77 -21.11 0.10
C GLN A 6 -3.65 -19.62 -0.23
N ASP A 7 -4.73 -19.01 -0.70
CA ASP A 7 -4.75 -17.58 -0.94
C ASP A 7 -4.62 -16.77 0.35
N GLU A 8 -5.27 -17.17 1.45
CA GLU A 8 -5.17 -16.46 2.74
C GLU A 8 -3.76 -16.54 3.34
N GLU A 9 -3.11 -17.70 3.25
CA GLU A 9 -1.72 -17.85 3.70
C GLU A 9 -0.76 -17.02 2.86
N PHE A 10 -0.97 -16.98 1.54
CA PHE A 10 -0.16 -16.15 0.66
C PHE A 10 -0.37 -14.65 0.91
N LEU A 11 -1.62 -14.20 1.09
CA LEU A 11 -1.87 -12.80 1.46
C LEU A 11 -1.23 -12.43 2.79
N ARG A 12 -1.31 -13.32 3.79
CA ARG A 12 -0.62 -13.13 5.07
C ARG A 12 0.88 -13.03 4.89
N HIS A 13 1.47 -13.90 4.07
CA HIS A 13 2.89 -13.83 3.74
C HIS A 13 3.26 -12.49 3.08
N VAL A 14 2.51 -12.02 2.07
CA VAL A 14 2.75 -10.71 1.45
C VAL A 14 2.66 -9.59 2.49
N PHE A 15 1.67 -9.65 3.38
CA PHE A 15 1.49 -8.65 4.44
C PHE A 15 2.67 -8.63 5.42
N ASP A 16 3.12 -9.80 5.85
CA ASP A 16 4.19 -9.95 6.85
C ASP A 16 5.57 -9.61 6.28
N GLU A 17 5.83 -9.96 5.00
CA GLU A 17 7.08 -9.66 4.30
C GLU A 17 7.10 -8.26 3.66
N THR A 18 5.98 -7.53 3.66
CA THR A 18 5.97 -6.13 3.23
C THR A 18 6.76 -5.29 4.23
N ARG A 19 7.73 -4.51 3.73
CA ARG A 19 8.58 -3.65 4.55
C ARG A 19 8.28 -2.18 4.31
N VAL A 20 7.95 -1.45 5.37
CA VAL A 20 7.86 0.02 5.34
C VAL A 20 9.26 0.57 5.52
N VAL A 21 9.92 0.88 4.40
CA VAL A 21 11.32 1.33 4.37
C VAL A 21 11.45 2.76 4.88
N ARG A 22 10.45 3.60 4.61
CA ARG A 22 10.41 4.99 5.05
C ARG A 22 9.00 5.40 5.39
N LYS A 23 8.84 6.06 6.54
CA LYS A 23 7.58 6.68 6.95
C LYS A 23 7.59 8.18 6.64
N PRO A 24 6.44 8.75 6.27
CA PRO A 24 6.31 10.20 6.17
C PRO A 24 6.49 10.86 7.55
N LEU A 25 7.19 12.00 7.61
CA LEU A 25 7.44 12.73 8.86
C LEU A 25 6.22 13.52 9.37
N THR A 26 5.26 13.83 8.50
CA THR A 26 4.05 14.56 8.87
C THR A 26 2.94 13.58 9.20
N GLY A 27 2.48 13.61 10.45
CA GLY A 27 1.42 12.76 10.97
C GLY A 27 0.09 12.97 10.25
N ILE A 28 -0.77 11.96 10.34
CA ILE A 28 -2.10 11.95 9.74
C ILE A 28 -2.91 13.10 10.35
N ILE A 29 -2.89 13.33 11.67
CA ILE A 29 -3.97 13.98 12.43
C ILE A 29 -4.29 15.49 12.12
N ALA A 30 -3.50 16.22 11.32
CA ALA A 30 -3.68 17.66 11.10
C ALA A 30 -4.63 18.08 9.93
N GLY A 31 -5.73 17.36 9.71
CA GLY A 31 -6.93 17.91 9.03
C GLY A 31 -7.06 17.73 7.50
N TYR A 32 -6.02 17.29 6.78
CA TYR A 32 -6.13 16.79 5.40
C TYR A 32 -5.10 15.68 5.18
N HIS A 33 -5.56 14.42 5.20
CA HIS A 33 -4.70 13.27 5.44
C HIS A 33 -4.33 12.59 4.12
N VAL A 34 -3.69 13.33 3.22
CA VAL A 34 -3.15 12.73 2.01
C VAL A 34 -1.81 12.09 2.37
N LEU A 35 -1.69 10.78 2.18
CA LEU A 35 -0.47 10.00 2.35
C LEU A 35 0.05 9.57 0.98
N PRO A 36 0.98 10.32 0.38
CA PRO A 36 1.73 9.85 -0.77
C PRO A 36 2.54 8.62 -0.41
N TYR A 37 2.53 7.63 -1.30
CA TYR A 37 3.36 6.44 -1.16
C TYR A 37 4.06 6.13 -2.48
N ILE A 38 5.23 5.52 -2.35
CA ILE A 38 5.94 4.85 -3.43
C ILE A 38 6.18 3.42 -2.99
N LEU A 39 5.54 2.48 -3.68
CA LEU A 39 5.76 1.06 -3.50
C LEU A 39 6.69 0.56 -4.59
N VAL A 40 7.69 -0.22 -4.21
CA VAL A 40 8.63 -0.87 -5.12
C VAL A 40 8.61 -2.36 -4.82
N GLY A 41 8.59 -3.18 -5.85
CA GLY A 41 8.76 -4.63 -5.72
C GLY A 41 9.22 -5.25 -7.04
N PRO A 42 9.47 -6.57 -7.07
CA PRO A 42 9.92 -7.24 -8.28
C PRO A 42 8.82 -7.31 -9.35
N GLU A 43 9.21 -7.24 -10.63
CA GLU A 43 8.29 -7.59 -11.72
C GLU A 43 8.02 -9.10 -11.72
N HIS A 44 6.75 -9.49 -11.79
CA HIS A 44 6.36 -10.89 -11.65
C HIS A 44 7.01 -11.82 -12.68
N GLU A 45 7.06 -11.40 -13.94
CA GLU A 45 7.63 -12.20 -15.04
C GLU A 45 9.15 -12.06 -15.16
N HIS A 46 9.71 -11.00 -14.57
CA HIS A 46 11.13 -10.67 -14.66
C HIS A 46 11.67 -10.19 -13.31
N PRO A 47 12.07 -11.09 -12.39
CA PRO A 47 12.49 -10.72 -11.04
C PRO A 47 13.73 -9.82 -10.95
N HIS A 48 14.52 -9.73 -12.03
CA HIS A 48 15.64 -8.79 -12.15
C HIS A 48 15.22 -7.35 -12.48
N ARG A 49 13.92 -7.14 -12.74
CA ARG A 49 13.29 -5.85 -12.98
C ARG A 49 12.37 -5.52 -11.83
N SER A 50 12.01 -4.25 -11.72
CA SER A 50 11.15 -3.77 -10.65
C SER A 50 9.94 -3.03 -11.20
N VAL A 51 8.88 -3.03 -10.40
CA VAL A 51 7.69 -2.24 -10.65
C VAL A 51 7.57 -1.24 -9.50
N GLU A 52 7.34 0.00 -9.89
CA GLU A 52 7.06 1.11 -9.01
C GLU A 52 5.58 1.46 -9.12
N VAL A 53 4.89 1.47 -7.98
CA VAL A 53 3.51 1.91 -7.85
C VAL A 53 3.52 3.17 -6.99
N ARG A 54 3.17 4.30 -7.59
CA ARG A 54 2.99 5.56 -6.87
C ARG A 54 1.50 5.85 -6.73
N GLY A 55 1.12 6.43 -5.61
CA GLY A 55 -0.24 6.91 -5.42
C GLY A 55 -0.33 7.79 -4.19
N ARG A 56 -1.55 8.24 -3.91
CA ARG A 56 -1.86 8.98 -2.70
C ARG A 56 -3.09 8.38 -2.05
N ILE A 57 -3.03 8.18 -0.75
CA ILE A 57 -4.16 7.69 0.02
C ILE A 57 -4.75 8.87 0.77
N ARG A 58 -6.01 9.19 0.55
CA ARG A 58 -6.75 10.13 1.39
C ARG A 58 -7.33 9.39 2.57
N VAL A 59 -6.95 9.79 3.76
CA VAL A 59 -7.52 9.34 5.02
C VAL A 59 -8.55 10.39 5.47
N SER A 60 -9.75 9.97 5.89
CA SER A 60 -10.74 10.89 6.49
C SER A 60 -11.11 10.43 7.89
N PRO A 61 -10.90 11.27 8.93
CA PRO A 61 -11.34 10.99 10.30
C PRO A 61 -12.86 11.10 10.48
N ARG A 62 -13.58 11.70 9.52
CA ARG A 62 -14.96 12.16 9.69
C ARG A 62 -16.04 11.14 9.29
N LEU A 63 -15.72 9.88 9.06
CA LEU A 63 -16.72 8.88 8.70
C LEU A 63 -16.69 7.66 9.63
N ILE A 64 -17.69 7.63 10.52
CA ILE A 64 -18.12 6.44 11.24
C ILE A 64 -18.74 5.50 10.20
N VAL A 65 -17.93 4.65 9.57
CA VAL A 65 -18.46 3.43 8.95
C VAL A 65 -18.39 2.36 10.05
N ALA A 66 -19.55 2.01 10.60
CA ALA A 66 -19.67 0.81 11.41
C ALA A 66 -19.16 -0.38 10.58
N PRO A 67 -18.41 -1.34 11.16
CA PRO A 67 -17.94 -2.51 10.44
C PRO A 67 -19.14 -3.39 10.07
N GLY A 68 -19.79 -3.07 8.96
CA GLY A 68 -20.73 -3.91 8.26
C GLY A 68 -20.02 -4.71 7.18
N ARG A 69 -20.68 -5.74 6.65
CA ARG A 69 -20.19 -6.63 5.58
C ARG A 69 -20.14 -5.97 4.19
N ASP A 70 -20.16 -4.64 4.12
CA ASP A 70 -20.36 -3.81 2.91
C ASP A 70 -19.27 -2.72 2.77
N GLY A 71 -18.04 -3.01 3.17
CA GLY A 71 -16.90 -2.11 2.90
C GLY A 71 -16.47 -2.18 1.43
N PRO A 72 -15.84 -1.13 0.87
CA PRO A 72 -15.38 -1.15 -0.51
C PRO A 72 -14.31 -2.23 -0.72
N THR A 73 -14.32 -2.83 -1.90
CA THR A 73 -13.31 -3.81 -2.33
C THR A 73 -12.02 -3.14 -2.77
N TYR A 74 -10.92 -3.88 -2.82
CA TYR A 74 -9.66 -3.36 -3.34
C TYR A 74 -9.78 -2.84 -4.78
N GLY A 75 -10.57 -3.52 -5.62
CA GLY A 75 -10.81 -3.07 -6.99
C GLY A 75 -11.56 -1.73 -7.08
N GLU A 76 -12.46 -1.45 -6.12
CA GLU A 76 -13.19 -0.18 -6.04
C GLU A 76 -12.32 0.96 -5.49
N LEU A 77 -11.44 0.67 -4.53
CA LEU A 77 -10.59 1.68 -3.90
C LEU A 77 -9.44 2.16 -4.79
N PHE A 78 -8.80 1.24 -5.51
CA PHE A 78 -7.59 1.56 -6.27
C PHE A 78 -7.84 1.76 -7.78
N GLY A 79 -9.00 1.33 -8.29
CA GLY A 79 -9.43 1.57 -9.66
C GLY A 79 -8.59 0.90 -10.76
N ASP A 80 -7.49 0.21 -10.42
CA ASP A 80 -6.65 -0.54 -11.34
C ASP A 80 -6.88 -2.05 -11.21
N ARG A 81 -7.19 -2.67 -12.35
CA ARG A 81 -7.43 -4.11 -12.47
C ARG A 81 -6.38 -4.81 -13.33
N GLU A 82 -5.43 -4.08 -13.93
CA GLU A 82 -4.47 -4.66 -14.87
C GLU A 82 -3.24 -5.23 -14.18
N LEU A 83 -2.67 -4.53 -13.20
CA LEU A 83 -1.56 -5.06 -12.38
C LEU A 83 -2.07 -5.92 -11.21
N MET A 84 -3.24 -5.57 -10.66
CA MET A 84 -3.80 -6.23 -9.48
C MET A 84 -4.19 -7.68 -9.78
N ASP A 85 -3.76 -8.61 -8.93
CA ASP A 85 -4.20 -10.01 -9.05
C ASP A 85 -5.72 -10.12 -8.86
N HIS A 86 -6.40 -10.82 -9.77
CA HIS A 86 -7.85 -11.06 -9.76
C HIS A 86 -8.39 -11.58 -8.41
N ARG A 87 -7.56 -12.28 -7.63
CA ARG A 87 -7.91 -12.76 -6.29
C ARG A 87 -8.18 -11.64 -5.28
N LEU A 88 -7.65 -10.43 -5.50
CA LEU A 88 -7.84 -9.27 -4.64
C LEU A 88 -9.01 -8.39 -5.04
N VAL A 89 -9.36 -8.34 -6.34
CA VAL A 89 -10.30 -7.36 -6.90
C VAL A 89 -11.65 -7.35 -6.17
N ALA A 90 -12.18 -8.52 -5.82
CA ALA A 90 -13.46 -8.67 -5.11
C ALA A 90 -13.33 -8.78 -3.58
N ARG A 91 -12.11 -8.74 -3.03
CA ARG A 91 -11.91 -8.82 -1.57
C ARG A 91 -12.20 -7.47 -0.94
N MET A 92 -12.98 -7.50 0.14
CA MET A 92 -13.23 -6.31 0.95
C MET A 92 -11.95 -5.81 1.58
N PHE A 93 -11.77 -4.49 1.56
CA PHE A 93 -10.75 -3.82 2.35
C PHE A 93 -11.17 -3.85 3.83
N SER A 94 -10.46 -4.61 4.67
CA SER A 94 -10.80 -4.74 6.09
C SER A 94 -9.68 -4.24 6.98
N PHE A 95 -9.87 -3.05 7.57
CA PHE A 95 -9.11 -2.65 8.74
C PHE A 95 -9.57 -3.47 9.94
N ARG A 96 -8.92 -4.59 10.22
CA ARG A 96 -9.27 -5.41 11.40
C ARG A 96 -8.96 -4.71 12.74
N TYR A 97 -8.22 -3.59 12.73
CA TYR A 97 -7.80 -2.86 13.94
C TYR A 97 -7.87 -1.32 13.88
N ALA A 98 -8.22 -0.71 12.75
CA ALA A 98 -8.42 0.74 12.64
C ALA A 98 -9.90 1.05 12.41
N SER A 99 -10.72 0.87 13.44
CA SER A 99 -12.13 1.23 13.35
C SER A 99 -12.26 2.77 13.22
N ARG A 100 -12.79 3.24 12.08
CA ARG A 100 -13.30 4.62 11.76
C ARG A 100 -12.49 5.48 10.79
N VAL A 101 -11.72 4.92 9.85
CA VAL A 101 -11.05 5.69 8.78
C VAL A 101 -11.60 5.32 7.41
N ALA A 102 -12.07 6.30 6.63
CA ALA A 102 -12.37 6.14 5.21
C ALA A 102 -11.12 6.42 4.38
N LEU A 103 -10.88 5.59 3.35
CA LEU A 103 -9.76 5.71 2.42
C LEU A 103 -10.24 5.95 0.99
N GLU A 104 -9.52 6.80 0.26
CA GLU A 104 -9.60 6.87 -1.20
C GLU A 104 -8.18 6.80 -1.77
N SER A 105 -7.94 5.97 -2.80
CA SER A 105 -6.68 6.02 -3.54
C SER A 105 -6.82 6.94 -4.74
N GLU A 106 -5.89 7.87 -4.88
CA GLU A 106 -5.81 8.80 -6.00
C GLU A 106 -4.44 8.71 -6.69
N GLU A 107 -4.41 9.15 -7.95
CA GLU A 107 -3.18 9.32 -8.73
C GLU A 107 -2.31 8.06 -8.81
N LEU A 108 -2.96 6.89 -8.90
CA LEU A 108 -2.26 5.62 -9.08
C LEU A 108 -1.47 5.65 -10.40
N ARG A 109 -0.16 5.46 -10.30
CA ARG A 109 0.76 5.39 -11.43
C ARG A 109 1.66 4.19 -11.27
N ILE A 110 1.63 3.33 -12.27
CA ILE A 110 2.42 2.11 -12.31
C ILE A 110 3.50 2.27 -13.37
N ARG A 111 4.75 1.98 -13.01
CA ARG A 111 5.91 2.08 -13.89
C ARG A 111 6.78 0.86 -13.74
N ARG A 112 7.10 0.22 -14.87
CA ARG A 112 8.12 -0.84 -14.93
C ARG A 112 9.50 -0.19 -15.04
N GLN A 113 10.48 -0.81 -14.42
CA GLN A 113 11.85 -0.33 -14.35
C GLN A 113 12.79 -1.48 -14.72
N GLU A 114 13.81 -1.17 -15.52
CA GLU A 114 14.79 -2.17 -15.95
C GLU A 114 15.76 -2.60 -14.83
N ARG A 115 15.76 -1.89 -13.70
CA ARG A 115 16.59 -2.17 -12.52
C ARG A 115 15.92 -3.16 -11.58
N ASP A 116 16.73 -3.89 -10.83
CA ASP A 116 16.27 -4.72 -9.73
C ASP A 116 15.63 -3.89 -8.62
N THR A 117 14.85 -4.55 -7.75
CA THR A 117 14.08 -3.92 -6.68
C THR A 117 14.96 -3.11 -5.73
N SER A 118 16.10 -3.65 -5.30
CA SER A 118 16.98 -2.97 -4.34
C SER A 118 17.62 -1.74 -4.97
N GLY A 119 18.18 -1.87 -6.18
CA GLY A 119 18.78 -0.75 -6.90
C GLY A 119 17.76 0.36 -7.24
N HIS A 120 16.51 0.02 -7.54
CA HIS A 120 15.45 1.02 -7.76
C HIS A 120 14.99 1.67 -6.45
N LEU A 121 14.89 0.90 -5.37
CA LEU A 121 14.54 1.40 -4.04
C LEU A 121 15.55 2.44 -3.53
N GLU A 122 16.85 2.16 -3.63
CA GLU A 122 17.91 3.12 -3.27
C GLU A 122 17.76 4.43 -4.04
N ARG A 123 17.56 4.34 -5.36
CA ARG A 123 17.33 5.50 -6.21
C ARG A 123 16.12 6.33 -5.75
N VAL A 124 15.01 5.68 -5.41
CA VAL A 124 13.81 6.37 -4.92
C VAL A 124 14.12 7.13 -3.63
N LEU A 125 14.83 6.52 -2.68
CA LEU A 125 15.21 7.15 -1.42
C LEU A 125 16.15 8.34 -1.64
N ASP A 126 17.12 8.22 -2.55
CA ASP A 126 18.02 9.30 -2.94
C ASP A 126 17.25 10.46 -3.58
N GLU A 127 16.33 10.17 -4.51
CA GLU A 127 15.49 11.18 -5.16
C GLU A 127 14.63 11.96 -4.13
N LEU A 128 14.04 11.26 -3.15
CA LEU A 128 13.26 11.88 -2.08
C LEU A 128 14.12 12.76 -1.19
N THR A 129 15.34 12.32 -0.88
CA THR A 129 16.30 13.06 -0.04
C THR A 129 16.79 14.31 -0.77
N GLN A 130 17.20 14.18 -2.03
CA GLN A 130 17.71 15.28 -2.85
C GLN A 130 16.66 16.38 -3.06
N ARG A 131 15.38 16.01 -3.12
CA ARG A 131 14.26 16.94 -3.29
C ARG A 131 13.65 17.39 -1.97
N GLU A 132 14.22 16.98 -0.84
CA GLU A 132 13.74 17.31 0.50
C GLU A 132 12.27 16.91 0.74
N ILE A 133 11.81 15.84 0.09
CA ILE A 133 10.43 15.34 0.20
C ILE A 133 10.32 14.47 1.44
N VAL A 134 9.73 15.00 2.51
CA VAL A 134 9.62 14.32 3.81
C VAL A 134 8.28 13.63 4.08
N ASN A 135 7.26 13.93 3.29
CA ASN A 135 5.88 13.52 3.51
C ASN A 135 5.46 12.28 2.69
N THR A 136 6.41 11.59 2.04
CA THR A 136 6.13 10.42 1.20
C THR A 136 6.66 9.16 1.85
N GLY A 137 5.79 8.17 2.03
CA GLY A 137 6.14 6.83 2.48
C GLY A 137 6.77 5.99 1.37
N VAL A 138 7.71 5.12 1.74
CA VAL A 138 8.35 4.18 0.81
C VAL A 138 8.15 2.76 1.32
N ILE A 139 7.64 1.90 0.45
CA ILE A 139 7.22 0.53 0.76
C ILE A 139 7.98 -0.41 -0.17
N GLU A 140 8.58 -1.44 0.39
CA GLU A 140 9.11 -2.58 -0.35
C GLU A 140 8.11 -3.73 -0.26
N SER A 141 7.64 -4.21 -1.42
CA SER A 141 6.65 -5.29 -1.52
C SER A 141 7.27 -6.56 -2.10
N PRO A 142 6.99 -7.74 -1.53
CA PRO A 142 7.48 -9.01 -2.06
C PRO A 142 6.79 -9.40 -3.38
N ASP A 143 5.56 -8.92 -3.63
CA ASP A 143 4.83 -9.14 -4.88
C ASP A 143 3.94 -7.94 -5.20
N VAL A 144 4.33 -7.18 -6.23
CA VAL A 144 3.67 -5.93 -6.64
C VAL A 144 2.23 -6.11 -7.11
N ARG A 145 1.81 -7.31 -7.52
CA ARG A 145 0.40 -7.58 -7.89
C ARG A 145 -0.54 -7.53 -6.69
N PHE A 146 0.05 -7.61 -5.50
CA PHE A 146 -0.60 -7.51 -4.21
C PHE A 146 -0.31 -6.19 -3.51
N TYR A 147 0.07 -5.16 -4.27
CA TYR A 147 0.29 -3.80 -3.76
C TYR A 147 -0.80 -3.30 -2.79
N PRO A 148 -2.11 -3.64 -2.92
CA PRO A 148 -3.09 -3.18 -1.96
C PRO A 148 -2.90 -3.78 -0.55
N VAL A 149 -2.41 -5.02 -0.45
CA VAL A 149 -2.07 -5.67 0.83
C VAL A 149 -0.85 -5.01 1.45
N SER A 150 0.16 -4.67 0.64
CA SER A 150 1.33 -3.93 1.11
C SER A 150 0.97 -2.51 1.57
N ILE A 151 0.00 -1.87 0.91
CA ILE A 151 -0.54 -0.58 1.33
C ILE A 151 -1.31 -0.71 2.65
N ASP A 152 -2.13 -1.76 2.82
CA ASP A 152 -2.80 -2.02 4.11
C ASP A 152 -1.79 -2.16 5.25
N ARG A 153 -0.70 -2.90 5.03
CA ARG A 153 0.42 -2.98 5.98
C ARG A 153 1.01 -1.60 6.30
N PHE A 154 1.27 -0.79 5.28
CA PHE A 154 1.78 0.57 5.45
C PHE A 154 0.85 1.44 6.29
N ILE A 155 -0.44 1.48 5.94
CA ILE A 155 -1.42 2.30 6.67
C ILE A 155 -1.51 1.85 8.12
N ARG A 156 -1.57 0.53 8.37
CA ARG A 156 -1.55 -0.01 9.73
C ARG A 156 -0.34 0.48 10.52
N GLU A 157 0.84 0.45 9.91
CA GLU A 157 2.08 0.86 10.58
C GLU A 157 2.14 2.36 10.88
N ILE A 158 1.53 3.20 10.04
CA ILE A 158 1.39 4.65 10.32
C ILE A 158 0.36 4.89 11.42
N LEU A 159 -0.82 4.25 11.36
CA LEU A 159 -1.85 4.41 12.38
C LEU A 159 -1.37 3.91 13.75
N ASP A 160 -0.69 2.76 13.78
CA ASP A 160 -0.10 2.21 15.00
C ASP A 160 0.92 3.16 15.65
N GLN A 161 1.63 3.97 14.86
CA GLN A 161 2.55 4.98 15.37
C GLN A 161 1.79 6.17 15.95
N GLU A 162 0.81 6.69 15.19
CA GLU A 162 0.04 7.90 15.57
C GLU A 162 -0.87 7.69 16.80
N PHE A 163 -1.34 6.45 17.05
CA PHE A 163 -2.23 6.15 18.19
C PHE A 163 -1.52 5.52 19.40
N ARG A 164 -0.20 5.29 19.33
CA ARG A 164 0.61 4.83 20.49
C ARG A 164 1.18 5.98 21.32
N GLU A 165 1.13 7.22 20.82
CA GLU A 165 1.41 8.46 21.55
C GLU A 165 0.15 9.02 22.22
#